data_AF-A0A9R0YEJ6-F1
#
_entry.id   AF-A0A9R0YEJ6-F1
#
_cell.length_a   1.000
_cell.length_b   1.000
_cell.length_c   1.000
_cell.angle_alpha   90.00
_cell.angle_beta   90.00
_cell.angle_gamma   90.00
#
_symmetry.space_group_name_H-M   'P 1'
#
loop_
_entity.id
_entity.type
_entity.pdbx_description
1 polymer ?
#
loop_
_entity_poly.entity_id
_entity_poly.type
_entity_poly.pdbx_seq_one_letter_code
_entity_poly.pdbx_strand_id
1 'polypeptide(L)'
;MDMEDSSLGLAGVDDSTSSLHLWSRTVKGAAKWVQSMVIDLEKAMPMANPREGDGAYVVGFTEGVGVIFVRTDAGLFTLELKSGLVKKVDEFGVYFSVLPYMSFYTPDRGRLSSLARLTDV
;
A
#
# COMPACT_ATOMS: atom_id res chain seq x y z
N MET A 1 3.93 -3.09 -6.78
CA MET A 1 4.37 -3.04 -5.38
C MET A 1 5.71 -3.74 -5.27
N ASP A 2 6.73 -3.15 -4.67
CA ASP A 2 7.96 -3.89 -4.37
C ASP A 2 7.71 -4.83 -3.19
N MET A 3 8.15 -6.08 -3.35
CA MET A 3 8.06 -7.11 -2.33
C MET A 3 9.37 -7.19 -1.52
N GLU A 4 9.34 -7.84 -0.37
CA GLU A 4 10.50 -7.93 0.55
C GLU A 4 11.77 -8.53 -0.08
N ASP A 5 11.61 -9.34 -1.12
CA ASP A 5 12.68 -10.02 -1.84
C ASP A 5 13.13 -9.27 -3.11
N SER A 6 12.80 -7.97 -3.23
CA SER A 6 13.03 -7.17 -4.44
C SER A 6 12.32 -7.72 -5.68
N SER A 7 11.25 -8.48 -5.50
CA SER A 7 10.38 -8.92 -6.59
C SER A 7 9.26 -7.90 -6.87
N LEU A 8 8.72 -7.96 -8.08
CA LEU A 8 7.56 -7.16 -8.47
C LEU A 8 6.30 -7.84 -7.95
N GLY A 9 5.44 -7.06 -7.28
CA GLY A 9 4.15 -7.46 -6.76
C GLY A 9 2.99 -6.87 -7.57
N LEU A 10 1.98 -7.71 -7.81
CA LEU A 10 0.68 -7.37 -8.39
C LEU A 10 -0.42 -7.82 -7.42
N ALA A 11 -1.49 -7.04 -7.30
CA ALA A 11 -2.66 -7.40 -6.50
C ALA A 11 -3.95 -7.12 -7.28
N GLY A 12 -4.96 -7.96 -7.10
CA GLY A 12 -6.26 -7.81 -7.73
C GLY A 12 -7.36 -8.52 -6.94
N VAL A 13 -8.56 -7.98 -6.99
CA VAL A 13 -9.74 -8.57 -6.36
C VAL A 13 -10.46 -9.46 -7.39
N ASP A 14 -10.91 -10.62 -6.94
CA ASP A 14 -11.92 -11.41 -7.63
C ASP A 14 -13.27 -11.17 -6.97
N ASP A 15 -14.14 -10.45 -7.67
CA ASP A 15 -15.46 -10.05 -7.18
C ASP A 15 -16.36 -11.26 -6.87
N SER A 16 -16.19 -12.37 -7.61
CA SER A 16 -17.04 -13.55 -7.46
C SER A 16 -16.78 -14.28 -6.14
N THR A 17 -15.53 -14.31 -5.71
CA THR A 17 -15.12 -14.94 -4.45
C THR A 17 -14.98 -13.93 -3.32
N SER A 18 -14.92 -12.62 -3.63
CA SER A 18 -14.55 -11.54 -2.73
C SER A 18 -13.19 -11.81 -2.08
N SER A 19 -12.21 -12.16 -2.92
CA SER A 19 -10.86 -12.47 -2.46
C SER A 19 -9.82 -11.60 -3.15
N LEU A 20 -8.83 -11.18 -2.37
CA LEU A 20 -7.68 -10.43 -2.83
C LEU A 20 -6.54 -11.40 -3.12
N HIS A 21 -6.11 -11.42 -4.37
CA HIS A 21 -5.01 -12.25 -4.83
C HIS A 21 -3.76 -11.40 -5.01
N LEU A 22 -2.63 -11.92 -4.51
CA LEU A 22 -1.32 -11.33 -4.71
C LEU A 22 -0.46 -12.26 -5.56
N TRP A 23 0.26 -11.66 -6.49
CA TRP A 23 1.27 -12.32 -7.31
C TRP A 23 2.60 -11.63 -7.15
N SER A 24 3.67 -12.42 -7.21
CA SER A 24 5.05 -11.96 -7.23
C SER A 24 5.75 -12.43 -8.51
N ARG A 25 6.73 -11.65 -8.97
CA ARG A 25 7.55 -11.96 -10.13
C ARG A 25 8.97 -11.50 -9.89
N THR A 26 9.91 -12.45 -9.93
CA THR A 26 11.35 -12.15 -9.87
C THR A 26 11.78 -11.39 -11.13
N VAL A 27 12.56 -10.34 -10.97
CA VAL A 27 13.02 -9.49 -12.08
C VAL A 27 14.17 -10.13 -12.88
N LYS A 28 14.80 -11.17 -12.34
CA LYS A 28 15.91 -11.90 -12.96
C LYS A 28 15.41 -13.14 -13.73
N GLY A 29 15.72 -13.25 -15.02
CA GLY A 29 15.49 -14.44 -15.85
C GLY A 29 14.12 -14.51 -16.54
N ALA A 30 13.71 -15.71 -16.95
CA ALA A 30 12.41 -15.97 -17.58
C ALA A 30 11.27 -15.81 -16.56
N ALA A 31 10.88 -14.55 -16.36
CA ALA A 31 10.09 -14.15 -15.22
C ALA A 31 8.60 -14.46 -15.44
N LYS A 32 8.07 -15.43 -14.68
CA LYS A 32 6.64 -15.79 -14.61
C LYS A 32 6.03 -15.22 -13.33
N TRP A 33 4.77 -14.76 -13.41
CA TRP A 33 3.99 -14.42 -12.22
C TRP A 33 3.61 -15.68 -11.44
N VAL A 34 3.89 -15.69 -10.15
CA VAL A 34 3.51 -16.77 -9.22
C VAL A 34 2.59 -16.18 -8.17
N GLN A 35 1.45 -16.84 -7.93
CA GLN A 35 0.53 -16.43 -6.88
C GLN A 35 1.18 -16.68 -5.52
N SER A 36 1.35 -15.62 -4.74
CA SER A 36 2.06 -15.66 -3.46
C SER A 36 1.10 -15.75 -2.28
N MET A 37 -0.08 -15.13 -2.37
CA MET A 37 -1.04 -15.06 -1.26
C MET A 37 -2.46 -14.87 -1.79
N VAL A 38 -3.43 -15.40 -1.04
CA VAL A 38 -4.86 -15.15 -1.24
C VAL A 38 -5.46 -14.75 0.11
N ILE A 39 -6.21 -13.66 0.13
CA ILE A 39 -6.87 -13.13 1.32
C ILE A 39 -8.37 -13.09 1.06
N ASP A 40 -9.15 -13.73 1.93
CA ASP A 40 -10.60 -13.62 1.94
C ASP A 40 -10.99 -12.24 2.51
N LEU A 41 -11.57 -11.37 1.67
CA LEU A 41 -11.90 -10.01 2.07
C LEU A 41 -13.12 -9.98 2.99
N GLU A 42 -14.10 -10.87 2.83
CA GLU A 42 -15.24 -10.92 3.76
C GLU A 42 -14.77 -11.24 5.18
N LYS A 43 -13.84 -12.20 5.30
CA LYS A 43 -13.29 -12.58 6.59
C LYS A 43 -12.33 -11.54 7.15
N ALA A 44 -11.47 -10.96 6.32
CA ALA A 44 -10.50 -9.95 6.75
C ALA A 44 -11.17 -8.63 7.14
N MET A 45 -12.26 -8.28 6.46
CA MET A 45 -12.93 -7.00 6.59
C MET A 45 -14.46 -7.15 6.59
N PRO A 46 -15.03 -7.83 7.62
CA PRO A 46 -16.47 -8.09 7.69
C PRO A 46 -17.29 -6.80 7.85
N MET A 47 -16.73 -5.75 8.45
CA MET A 47 -17.41 -4.47 8.58
C MET A 47 -17.51 -3.67 7.27
N ALA A 48 -16.84 -4.13 6.20
CA ALA A 48 -16.79 -3.44 4.92
C ALA A 48 -17.71 -4.05 3.85
N ASN A 49 -18.34 -5.20 4.15
CA ASN A 49 -19.25 -5.96 3.27
C ASN A 49 -18.84 -5.94 1.78
N PRO A 50 -17.64 -6.44 1.42
CA PRO A 50 -17.05 -6.29 0.09
C PRO A 50 -17.78 -7.01 -1.05
N ARG A 51 -18.88 -7.74 -0.77
CA ARG A 51 -19.76 -8.35 -1.78
C ARG A 51 -20.98 -7.50 -2.13
N GLU A 52 -21.31 -6.49 -1.33
CA GLU A 52 -22.48 -5.65 -1.59
C GLU A 52 -22.12 -4.48 -2.52
N GLY A 53 -23.08 -4.11 -3.37
CA GLY A 53 -22.99 -2.94 -4.25
C GLY A 53 -21.89 -3.01 -5.30
N ASP A 54 -21.00 -2.01 -5.35
CA ASP A 54 -19.88 -1.92 -6.33
C ASP A 54 -18.74 -2.89 -6.01
N GLY A 55 -18.83 -3.67 -4.93
CA GLY A 55 -17.80 -4.64 -4.54
C GLY A 55 -16.54 -3.99 -3.95
N ALA A 56 -15.40 -4.66 -4.08
CA ALA A 56 -14.13 -4.20 -3.52
C ALA A 56 -13.06 -4.02 -4.61
N TYR A 57 -12.37 -2.89 -4.60
CA TYR A 57 -11.30 -2.61 -5.56
C TYR A 57 -10.01 -2.20 -4.89
N VAL A 58 -8.89 -2.76 -5.36
CA VAL A 58 -7.56 -2.25 -5.02
C VAL A 58 -7.34 -0.93 -5.75
N VAL A 59 -7.12 0.14 -4.99
CA VAL A 59 -6.95 1.50 -5.52
C VAL A 59 -5.55 2.07 -5.26
N GLY A 60 -4.70 1.37 -4.53
CA GLY A 60 -3.33 1.82 -4.31
C GLY A 60 -2.53 0.85 -3.47
N PHE A 61 -1.22 1.08 -3.43
CA PHE A 61 -0.30 0.38 -2.55
C PHE A 61 0.78 1.34 -2.06
N THR A 62 1.38 1.02 -0.93
CA THR A 62 2.54 1.71 -0.38
C THR A 62 3.80 0.91 -0.71
N GLU A 63 4.80 1.56 -1.29
CA GLU A 63 6.10 0.92 -1.54
C GLU A 63 6.85 0.70 -0.21
N GLY A 64 7.47 -0.47 -0.04
CA GLY A 64 8.33 -0.77 1.12
C GLY A 64 7.62 -1.04 2.46
N VAL A 65 6.32 -0.75 2.58
CA VAL A 65 5.55 -0.96 3.84
C VAL A 65 4.59 -2.16 3.74
N GLY A 66 4.20 -2.55 2.54
CA GLY A 66 3.32 -3.71 2.34
C GLY A 66 1.87 -3.44 2.76
N VAL A 67 1.39 -2.21 2.58
CA VAL A 67 -0.01 -1.82 2.77
C VAL A 67 -0.68 -1.61 1.42
N ILE A 68 -1.87 -2.20 1.28
CA ILE A 68 -2.76 -2.04 0.11
C ILE A 68 -3.97 -1.20 0.53
N PHE A 69 -4.44 -0.33 -0.37
CA PHE A 69 -5.68 0.41 -0.22
C PHE A 69 -6.80 -0.27 -1.00
N VAL A 70 -7.90 -0.55 -0.32
CA VAL A 70 -9.09 -1.19 -0.88
C VAL A 70 -10.29 -0.26 -0.67
N ARG A 71 -10.96 0.13 -1.75
CA ARG A 71 -12.26 0.82 -1.66
C ARG A 71 -13.37 -0.21 -1.64
N THR A 72 -14.38 0.04 -0.80
CA THR A 72 -15.69 -0.63 -0.85
C THR A 72 -16.78 0.42 -0.66
N ASP A 73 -18.05 0.01 -0.72
CA ASP A 73 -19.18 0.90 -0.44
C ASP A 73 -19.27 1.36 1.03
N ALA A 74 -18.52 0.70 1.93
CA ALA A 74 -18.39 1.12 3.32
C ALA A 74 -17.29 2.17 3.56
N GLY A 75 -16.44 2.42 2.56
CA GLY A 75 -15.36 3.40 2.63
C GLY A 75 -14.02 2.92 2.09
N LEU A 76 -12.97 3.67 2.41
CA LEU A 76 -11.60 3.34 2.05
C LEU A 76 -10.89 2.65 3.22
N PHE A 77 -10.25 1.53 2.94
CA PHE A 77 -9.55 0.73 3.93
C PHE A 77 -8.09 0.52 3.55
N THR A 78 -7.23 0.44 4.57
CA THR A 78 -5.88 -0.10 4.44
C THR A 78 -5.86 -1.55 4.91
N LEU A 79 -5.17 -2.42 4.18
CA LEU A 79 -4.85 -3.79 4.55
C LEU A 79 -3.33 -3.94 4.62
N GLU A 80 -2.80 -4.20 5.81
CA GLU A 80 -1.38 -4.50 6.01
C GLU A 80 -1.14 -6.01 5.80
N LEU A 81 -0.34 -6.36 4.79
CA LEU A 81 -0.25 -7.74 4.30
C LEU A 81 0.39 -8.73 5.29
N LYS A 82 1.35 -8.26 6.09
CA LYS A 82 2.06 -9.12 7.07
C LYS A 82 1.21 -9.42 8.29
N SER A 83 0.56 -8.41 8.83
CA SER A 83 -0.23 -8.51 10.07
C SER A 83 -1.68 -8.91 9.81
N GLY A 84 -2.17 -8.72 8.58
CA GLY A 84 -3.58 -8.82 8.23
C GLY A 84 -4.42 -7.68 8.81
N LEU A 85 -3.80 -6.63 9.35
CA LEU A 85 -4.51 -5.55 10.01
C LEU A 85 -5.28 -4.71 8.99
N VAL A 86 -6.58 -4.57 9.23
CA VAL A 86 -7.47 -3.70 8.46
C VAL A 86 -7.81 -2.44 9.26
N LYS A 87 -7.76 -1.28 8.61
CA LYS A 87 -8.22 0.00 9.17
C LYS A 87 -9.02 0.77 8.14
N LYS A 88 -10.16 1.33 8.54
CA LYS A 88 -10.86 2.34 7.75
C LYS A 88 -10.07 3.65 7.82
N VAL A 89 -9.81 4.26 6.68
CA VAL A 89 -9.03 5.52 6.58
C VAL A 89 -9.81 6.67 5.97
N ASP A 90 -10.92 6.37 5.28
CA ASP A 90 -11.84 7.40 4.78
C ASP A 90 -13.26 6.82 4.61
N GLU A 91 -14.24 7.71 4.48
CA GLU A 91 -15.64 7.36 4.17
C GLU A 91 -15.81 6.90 2.71
N PHE A 92 -17.04 6.57 2.32
CA PHE A 92 -17.34 6.21 0.94
C PHE A 92 -17.06 7.37 -0.02
N GLY A 93 -16.43 7.06 -1.15
CA GLY A 93 -16.07 8.00 -2.19
C GLY A 93 -15.59 7.29 -3.44
N VAL A 94 -15.49 8.05 -4.54
CA VAL A 94 -14.96 7.53 -5.81
C VAL A 94 -13.44 7.64 -5.80
N TYR A 95 -12.77 6.59 -5.33
CA TYR A 95 -11.31 6.50 -5.34
C TYR A 95 -10.85 5.71 -6.57
N PHE A 96 -10.26 6.39 -7.55
CA PHE A 96 -9.61 5.71 -8.68
C PHE A 96 -8.17 5.29 -8.36
N SER A 97 -7.47 6.13 -7.59
CA SER A 97 -6.11 5.85 -7.16
C SER A 97 -5.82 6.53 -5.82
N VAL A 98 -5.08 5.85 -4.95
CA VAL A 98 -4.51 6.40 -3.72
C VAL A 98 -3.00 6.44 -3.87
N LEU A 99 -2.44 7.64 -3.77
CA LEU A 99 -1.00 7.90 -3.85
C LEU A 99 -0.48 8.33 -2.47
N PRO A 100 -0.02 7.37 -1.64
CA PRO A 100 0.50 7.69 -0.31
C PRO A 100 1.78 8.53 -0.44
N TYR A 101 1.85 9.60 0.34
CA TYR A 101 3.01 10.48 0.39
C TYR A 101 3.92 10.09 1.55
N MET A 102 5.16 9.67 1.27
CA MET A 102 6.05 9.07 2.28
C MET A 102 7.14 10.02 2.81
N SER A 103 7.55 11.04 2.05
CA SER A 103 8.54 12.02 2.53
C SER A 103 8.52 13.31 1.73
N PHE A 104 8.86 14.42 2.39
CA PHE A 104 9.15 15.69 1.73
C PHE A 104 10.63 15.79 1.43
N TYR A 105 10.99 16.21 0.21
CA TYR A 105 12.33 16.69 -0.05
C TYR A 105 12.46 18.10 0.52
N THR A 106 13.03 18.20 1.71
CA THR A 106 13.48 19.48 2.27
C THR A 106 14.98 19.62 2.00
N PRO A 107 15.40 20.31 0.93
CA PRO A 107 16.82 20.60 0.74
C PRO A 107 17.31 21.40 1.94
N ASP A 108 18.40 20.96 2.56
CA ASP A 108 19.10 21.71 3.59
C ASP A 108 19.30 23.14 3.08
N ARG A 109 18.65 24.09 3.75
CA ARG A 109 18.85 25.51 3.48
C ARG A 109 20.18 25.89 4.11
N GLY A 110 21.26 25.54 3.40
CA GLY A 110 22.63 25.96 3.61
C GLY A 110 23.03 26.12 5.08
N ARG A 111 23.62 25.07 5.65
CA ARG A 111 24.56 25.12 6.78
C ARG A 111 25.26 26.49 6.86
N LEU A 112 24.71 27.41 7.67
CA LEU A 112 25.40 28.64 8.02
C LEU A 112 26.62 28.20 8.82
N SER A 113 27.78 28.30 8.18
CA SER A 113 29.09 28.16 8.75
C SER A 113 29.31 29.22 9.83
N SER A 114 28.84 28.98 11.06
CA SER A 114 29.35 29.71 12.22
C SER A 114 30.67 29.06 12.64
N LEU A 115 31.72 29.38 11.90
CA LEU A 115 33.11 29.15 12.26
C LEU A 115 33.51 30.24 13.26
N ALA A 116 33.08 30.11 14.51
CA ALA A 116 33.62 30.93 15.59
C ALA A 116 34.96 30.30 16.04
N ARG A 117 36.04 30.70 15.38
CA ARG A 117 37.40 30.61 15.95
C ARG A 117 38.00 32.02 16.03
N LEU A 118 38.57 32.30 17.22
CA LEU A 118 39.57 33.33 17.58
C LEU A 118 39.01 34.77 17.71
N THR A 119 39.37 35.58 18.72
CA THR A 119 40.60 35.69 19.55
C THR A 119 40.34 36.39 20.91
N ASP A 120 41.25 36.12 21.86
CA ASP A 120 41.70 36.88 23.05
C ASP A 120 41.17 38.31 23.29
N VAL A 121 40.79 38.58 24.56
CA VAL A 121 41.49 39.50 25.51
C VAL A 121 41.36 38.93 26.93
#